data_AF-A0A920SRU4-F1
#
_entry.id   AF-A0A920SRU4-F1
#
_cell.length_a   1.000
_cell.length_b   1.000
_cell.length_c   1.000
_cell.angle_alpha   90.00
_cell.angle_beta   90.00
_cell.angle_gamma   90.00
#
_symmetry.space_group_name_H-M   'P 1'
#
loop_
_entity.id
_entity.type
_entity.pdbx_description
1 polymer ?
#
loop_
_entity_poly.entity_id
_entity_poly.type
_entity_poly.pdbx_seq_one_letter_code
_entity_poly.pdbx_strand_id
1 'polypeptide(L)' 'MVELRARRDPEAVECTLRELRESSRTGGNLVPRILECARAYCTLYEIRRAMEDVFDSYKEPVFF' A
#
# COMPACT_ATOMS: atom_id res chain seq x y z
N MET A 1 -15.64 6.73 -4.65
CA MET A 1 -14.21 6.53 -5.02
C MET A 1 -13.80 7.23 -6.32
N VAL A 2 -14.67 7.33 -7.34
CA VAL A 2 -14.34 8.02 -8.62
C VAL A 2 -13.90 9.47 -8.40
N GLU A 3 -14.65 10.23 -7.59
CA GLU A 3 -14.32 11.64 -7.32
C GLU A 3 -12.97 11.83 -6.61
N LEU A 4 -12.65 10.97 -5.64
CA LEU A 4 -11.36 11.00 -4.95
C LEU A 4 -10.21 10.74 -5.93
N ARG A 5 -10.39 9.73 -6.80
CA ARG A 5 -9.40 9.36 -7.81
C ARG A 5 -9.21 10.44 -8.87
N ALA A 6 -10.23 11.24 -9.17
CA ALA A 6 -10.17 12.33 -10.14
C ALA A 6 -9.45 13.58 -9.61
N ARG A 7 -9.44 13.80 -8.29
CA ARG A 7 -8.87 15.01 -7.65
C ARG A 7 -7.46 14.81 -7.09
N ARG A 8 -7.04 13.57 -6.87
CA ARG A 8 -5.71 13.26 -6.33
C ARG A 8 -4.65 13.29 -7.42
N ASP A 9 -3.41 13.53 -7.03
CA ASP A 9 -2.26 13.42 -7.92
C ASP A 9 -1.95 11.94 -8.21
N PRO A 10 -2.09 11.48 -9.46
CA PRO A 10 -1.84 10.09 -9.82
C PRO A 10 -0.37 9.69 -9.70
N GLU A 11 0.57 10.62 -9.97
CA GLU A 11 2.00 10.34 -9.91
C GLU A 11 2.47 10.20 -8.46
N ALA A 12 1.98 11.08 -7.57
CA ALA A 12 2.25 10.97 -6.13
C ALA A 12 1.71 9.66 -5.54
N VAL A 13 0.52 9.23 -5.95
CA VAL A 13 -0.06 7.94 -5.54
C VAL A 13 0.82 6.77 -5.99
N GLU A 14 1.23 6.76 -7.26
CA GLU A 14 2.07 5.69 -7.79
C GLU A 14 3.44 5.64 -7.11
N CYS A 15 4.06 6.81 -6.91
CA CYS A 15 5.36 6.92 -6.28
C CYS A 15 5.34 6.42 -4.83
N THR A 16 4.38 6.89 -4.02
CA THR A 16 4.27 6.51 -2.61
C THR A 16 3.98 5.01 -2.44
N LEU A 17 3.11 4.43 -3.27
CA LEU A 17 2.84 2.99 -3.26
C LEU A 17 4.05 2.16 -3.69
N ARG A 18 4.85 2.63 -4.64
CA ARG A 18 6.11 1.98 -5.04
C ARG A 18 7.12 1.97 -3.91
N GLU A 19 7.30 3.10 -3.21
CA GLU A 19 8.21 3.19 -2.07
C GLU A 19 7.76 2.34 -0.88
N LEU A 20 6.45 2.25 -0.64
CA LEU A 20 5.89 1.34 0.35
C LEU A 20 6.24 -0.11 0.01
N ARG A 21 6.02 -0.53 -1.25
CA ARG A 21 6.35 -1.88 -1.71
C ARG A 21 7.84 -2.19 -1.56
N GLU A 22 8.70 -1.23 -1.85
CA GLU A 22 10.16 -1.40 -1.68
C GLU A 22 10.54 -1.51 -0.20
N SER A 23 9.94 -0.70 0.68
CA SER A 23 10.16 -0.79 2.12
C SER A 23 9.66 -2.12 2.69
N SER A 24 8.55 -2.65 2.17
CA SER A 24 8.04 -3.99 2.50
C SER A 24 9.02 -5.09 2.12
N ARG A 25 9.75 -4.96 1.00
CA ARG A 25 10.76 -5.95 0.56
C ARG A 25 12.05 -5.89 1.37
N THR A 26 12.47 -4.68 1.74
CA THR A 26 13.75 -4.43 2.41
C THR A 26 13.67 -4.54 3.94
N GLY A 27 12.47 -4.64 4.52
CA GLY A 27 12.26 -4.76 5.96
C GLY A 27 12.42 -3.44 6.72
N GLY A 28 12.33 -2.30 6.03
CA GLY A 28 12.37 -0.97 6.65
C GLY A 28 11.09 -0.65 7.46
N ASN A 29 11.13 0.43 8.24
CA ASN A 29 9.94 0.88 8.97
C ASN A 29 8.84 1.32 7.98
N LEU A 30 7.70 0.64 8.02
CA LEU A 30 6.58 0.88 7.10
C LEU A 30 5.70 2.06 7.50
N VAL A 31 5.68 2.45 8.78
CA VAL A 31 4.78 3.50 9.28
C VAL A 31 4.99 4.83 8.54
N PRO A 32 6.21 5.34 8.34
CA PRO A 32 6.43 6.55 7.54
C PRO A 32 5.86 6.44 6.13
N ARG A 33 6.04 5.30 5.45
CA ARG A 33 5.55 5.09 4.07
C ARG A 33 4.04 5.00 3.99
N ILE A 34 3.40 4.38 4.99
CA ILE A 34 1.94 4.34 5.10
C ILE A 34 1.38 5.76 5.28
N LEU A 35 2.04 6.60 6.08
CA LEU A 35 1.65 7.99 6.25
C LEU A 35 1.81 8.82 4.95
N GLU A 36 2.86 8.59 4.16
CA GLU A 36 2.99 9.21 2.84
C GLU A 36 1.88 8.77 1.88
N CYS A 37 1.55 7.48 1.85
CA CYS A 37 0.43 6.99 1.05
C CYS A 37 -0.89 7.65 1.46
N ALA A 38 -1.13 7.80 2.77
CA ALA A 38 -2.32 8.47 3.29
C ALA A 38 -2.36 9.96 2.89
N ARG A 39 -1.23 10.66 2.95
CA ARG A 39 -1.10 12.05 2.48
C ARG A 39 -1.36 12.20 0.98
N ALA A 40 -0.94 11.22 0.18
CA ALA A 40 -1.21 11.15 -1.26
C ALA A 40 -2.66 10.73 -1.59
N TYR A 41 -3.55 10.60 -0.60
CA TYR A 41 -4.93 10.12 -0.79
C TYR A 41 -5.00 8.72 -1.43
N CYS A 42 -4.06 7.85 -1.08
CA CYS A 42 -4.20 6.41 -1.33
C CYS A 42 -5.34 5.85 -0.48
N THR A 43 -6.11 4.94 -1.06
CA THR A 43 -7.14 4.23 -0.33
C THR A 43 -6.55 3.10 0.51
N LEU A 44 -7.26 2.67 1.55
CA LEU A 44 -6.87 1.53 2.38
C LEU A 44 -6.61 0.27 1.54
N TYR A 45 -7.45 0.02 0.51
CA TYR A 45 -7.28 -1.12 -0.38
C TYR A 45 -5.99 -1.04 -1.20
N GLU A 46 -5.62 0.15 -1.71
CA GLU A 46 -4.38 0.35 -2.47
C GLU A 46 -3.14 0.10 -1.59
N ILE A 47 -3.16 0.60 -0.35
CA ILE A 47 -2.08 0.38 0.63
C ILE A 47 -1.99 -1.11 0.99
N ARG A 48 -3.12 -1.76 1.34
CA ARG A 48 -3.17 -3.20 1.64
C ARG A 48 -2.62 -4.02 0.47
N ARG A 49 -3.06 -3.72 -0.76
CA ARG A 49 -2.65 -4.45 -1.96
C ARG A 49 -1.15 -4.31 -2.22
N ALA A 50 -0.59 -3.11 -2.07
CA ALA A 50 0.85 -2.91 -2.25
C ALA A 50 1.69 -3.72 -1.25
N MET A 51 1.19 -3.90 -0.01
CA MET A 51 1.83 -4.75 1.00
C MET A 51 1.61 -6.24 0.72
N GLU A 52 0.41 -6.63 0.29
CA GLU A 52 0.05 -8.01 -0.08
C GLU A 52 0.87 -8.51 -1.27
N ASP A 53 1.25 -7.65 -2.22
CA ASP A 53 2.17 -8.00 -3.32
C ASP A 53 3.54 -8.51 -2.83
N VAL A 54 3.91 -8.23 -1.57
CA VAL A 54 5.20 -8.63 -0.97
C VAL A 54 5.02 -9.69 0.11
N PHE A 55 4.02 -9.53 0.98
CA PHE A 55 3.79 -10.41 2.12
C PHE A 55 2.83 -11.57 1.82
N ASP A 56 2.15 -11.53 0.68
CA ASP A 56 1.01 -12.38 0.37
C ASP A 56 -0.13 -12.22 1.41
N SER A 57 -1.17 -13.03 1.24
CA SER A 57 -2.28 -13.19 2.14
C SER A 57 -2.01 -14.35 3.10
N TYR A 58 -2.32 -14.15 4.38
CA TYR A 58 -2.33 -15.26 5.33
C TYR A 58 -3.46 -16.25 4.97
N LYS A 59 -3.12 -17.53 4.91
CA LYS A 59 -4.07 -18.63 4.72
C LYS A 59 -4.01 -19.52 5.96
N GLU A 60 -5.14 -19.66 6.64
CA GLU A 60 -5.25 -20.49 7.84
C GLU A 60 -4.97 -21.97 7.47
N PRO A 61 -4.07 -22.67 8.21
CA PRO A 61 -3.79 -24.07 7.96
C PRO A 61 -5.01 -24.93 8.33
N VAL A 62 -5.41 -25.82 7.43
CA VAL A 62 -6.50 -26.77 7.68
C VAL A 62 -5.94 -27.98 8.43
N PHE A 63 -6.41 -28.21 9.66
CA PHE A 63 -6.09 -29.39 10.45
C PHE A 63 -7.25 -30.40 10.31
N PHE A 64 -6.92 -31.66 9.98
CA PHE A 64 -7.86 -32.78 9.91
C PHE A 64 -7.54 -33.83 10.96
#